data_AF-A0A2L0VLT0-F1
#
_entry.id   AF-A0A2L0VLT0-F1
#
_cell.length_a   1.000
_cell.length_b   1.000
_cell.length_c   1.000
_cell.angle_alpha   90.00
_cell.angle_beta   90.00
_cell.angle_gamma   90.00
#
_symmetry.space_group_name_H-M   'P 1'
#
loop_
_entity.id
_entity.type
_entity.pdbx_description
1 polymer ?
#
loop_
_entity_poly.entity_id
_entity_poly.type
_entity_poly.pdbx_seq_one_letter_code
_entity_poly.pdbx_strand_id
1 'polypeptide(L)'
;MAAFARIRLVMLSGVACSILAACGADGVASPGEGTIVIPAPTPTPTPTPTPTPTPGTVTPAANCPTIAGSDQLSDLGTISGPQGTWRNCGFPARFNATTAIPKVPGVIYSLPGRVDVGKDEGPSGTNTVVTLTIDPGVVIFGATGVSWLAVNRGNKIDAVGTPTQPIIFTGRGNVVGSADDSTSQLWGGVVLLGRAPVTDCFAPGPGVVEGTDSCYRETEGASGAHYGGSNKADSSGRMSYVQLRYSGFTLAPDKELQALTPSGVGSGTQLDHIQSHNSSDDGIEVFGGNVNMKHLVITGAEDDSLDTDVGYQGNIQYVIAVQRAGGTIGDSIMEIDSDGNENASPRQRVTISNFTFIHRNNAAGNGAAIRIRGGADYNFVNGLIVAPGFRCLRIDSTTTTQAANPALDEAGPPRFESVSMQCNGTPFRGGGSPAVTDAEVRAIFELGAENRSTYVPTLADLFVNGATETGFKPFDARTLNAFFDTTAYVGAVRDASDTWYQGWTCNSATASFGSASGACTAIPTT
;
A
#
# COMPACT_ATOMS: atom_id res chain seq x y z
N MET A 1 25.14 14.27 44.92
CA MET A 1 25.83 13.60 43.79
C MET A 1 25.27 14.06 42.45
N ALA A 2 25.49 15.32 42.07
CA ALA A 2 24.97 15.90 40.82
C ALA A 2 26.04 16.62 39.97
N ALA A 3 27.33 16.51 40.35
CA ALA A 3 28.41 17.28 39.72
C ALA A 3 29.29 16.48 38.72
N PHE A 4 29.11 15.16 38.60
CA PHE A 4 29.97 14.33 37.74
C PHE A 4 29.38 14.00 36.35
N ALA A 5 28.12 14.36 36.08
CA ALA A 5 27.45 14.00 34.82
C ALA A 5 27.67 14.97 33.64
N ARG A 6 28.17 16.20 33.88
CA ARG A 6 28.27 17.24 32.83
C ARG A 6 29.60 17.28 32.06
N ILE A 7 30.60 16.50 32.46
CA ILE A 7 31.94 16.52 31.81
C ILE A 7 32.02 15.52 30.63
N ARG A 8 31.21 14.45 30.61
CA ARG A 8 31.20 13.48 29.51
C ARG A 8 30.55 14.01 28.23
N LEU A 9 29.56 14.89 28.33
CA LEU A 9 28.86 15.44 27.17
C LEU A 9 29.70 16.49 26.41
N VAL A 10 30.64 17.17 27.08
CA VAL A 10 31.50 18.20 26.47
C VAL A 10 32.73 17.59 25.77
N MET A 11 33.19 16.41 26.19
CA MET A 11 34.33 15.72 25.57
C MET A 11 33.99 14.98 24.26
N LEU A 12 32.72 14.61 24.02
CA LEU A 12 32.32 13.94 22.77
C LEU A 12 32.01 14.90 21.61
N SER A 13 31.74 16.18 21.88
CA SER A 13 31.48 17.18 20.83
C SER A 13 32.76 17.75 20.20
N GLY A 14 33.93 17.52 20.82
CA GLY A 14 35.22 18.07 20.38
C GLY A 14 35.99 17.22 19.35
N VAL A 15 35.58 15.96 19.13
CA VAL A 15 36.29 15.03 18.23
C VAL A 15 35.65 14.96 16.83
N ALA A 16 34.42 15.45 16.66
CA ALA A 16 33.73 15.48 15.36
C ALA A 16 34.14 16.68 14.46
N CYS A 17 34.75 17.73 15.02
CA CYS A 17 35.13 18.94 14.25
C CYS A 17 36.59 18.97 13.76
N SER A 18 37.38 17.91 14.01
CA SER A 18 38.82 17.88 13.67
C SER A 18 39.19 16.93 12.52
N ILE A 19 38.21 16.32 11.84
CA ILE A 19 38.45 15.43 10.68
C ILE A 19 38.06 16.06 9.32
N LEU A 20 37.54 17.30 9.30
CA LEU A 20 37.15 17.99 8.05
C LEU A 20 38.18 19.01 7.52
N ALA A 21 39.44 18.90 7.94
CA ALA A 21 40.52 19.79 7.50
C ALA A 21 41.84 19.02 7.29
N ALA A 22 41.83 17.97 6.48
CA ALA A 22 43.05 17.32 6.01
C ALA A 22 42.82 16.56 4.69
N CYS A 23 42.80 17.30 3.58
CA CYS A 23 43.29 16.82 2.28
C CYS A 23 43.56 18.07 1.42
N GLY A 24 44.74 18.65 1.61
CA GLY A 24 45.32 19.61 0.69
C GLY A 24 45.75 18.90 -0.59
N ALA A 25 45.50 19.54 -1.73
CA ALA A 25 45.97 19.09 -3.03
C ALA A 25 47.43 19.53 -3.20
N ASP A 26 48.34 18.57 -3.37
CA ASP A 26 49.69 18.81 -3.84
C ASP A 26 49.97 18.01 -5.12
N GLY A 27 50.30 18.74 -6.19
CA GLY A 27 51.21 18.31 -7.26
C GLY A 27 50.72 17.27 -8.27
N VAL A 28 50.13 17.74 -9.37
CA VAL A 28 50.26 17.03 -10.66
C VAL A 28 50.71 18.02 -11.73
N ALA A 29 51.93 17.81 -12.22
CA ALA A 29 52.55 18.60 -13.27
C ALA A 29 51.80 18.40 -14.60
N SER A 30 51.55 19.51 -15.29
CA SER A 30 50.98 19.58 -16.64
C SER A 30 52.03 19.25 -17.69
N PRO A 31 51.78 18.30 -18.63
CA PRO A 31 52.49 18.27 -19.89
C PRO A 31 51.71 19.03 -20.96
N GLY A 32 52.27 20.16 -21.39
CA GLY A 32 52.33 20.63 -22.79
C GLY A 32 51.03 20.86 -23.59
N GLU A 33 50.91 22.07 -24.13
CA GLU A 33 49.91 22.46 -25.13
C GLU A 33 49.82 21.46 -26.30
N GLY A 34 48.65 20.84 -26.43
CA GLY A 34 48.16 20.24 -27.66
C GLY A 34 46.81 20.86 -28.00
N THR A 35 46.67 21.38 -29.21
CA THR A 35 45.43 22.02 -29.68
C THR A 35 44.32 20.97 -29.81
N ILE A 36 43.40 20.92 -28.84
CA ILE A 36 42.16 20.12 -28.95
C ILE A 36 41.11 20.98 -29.65
N VAL A 37 40.69 20.55 -30.85
CA VAL A 37 39.49 21.08 -31.49
C VAL A 37 38.27 20.43 -30.80
N ILE A 38 37.63 21.17 -29.90
CA ILE A 38 36.35 20.77 -29.29
C ILE A 38 35.24 21.04 -30.32
N PRO A 39 34.44 20.05 -30.74
CA PRO A 39 33.26 20.31 -31.55
C PRO A 39 32.29 21.19 -30.75
N ALA A 40 31.72 22.22 -31.38
CA ALA A 40 30.75 23.09 -30.73
C ALA A 40 29.62 22.24 -30.09
N PRO A 41 29.20 22.54 -28.85
CA PRO A 41 28.12 21.81 -28.21
C PRO A 41 26.85 21.93 -29.06
N THR A 42 26.22 20.79 -29.35
CA THR A 42 24.89 20.75 -29.96
C THR A 42 23.96 21.61 -29.12
N PRO A 43 23.20 22.56 -29.70
CA PRO A 43 22.31 23.42 -28.95
C PRO A 43 21.32 22.55 -28.17
N THR A 44 21.25 22.78 -26.86
CA THR A 44 20.23 22.18 -25.99
C THR A 44 18.86 22.42 -26.61
N PRO A 45 17.99 21.40 -26.78
CA PRO A 45 16.65 21.61 -27.28
C PRO A 45 15.96 22.64 -26.40
N THR A 46 15.41 23.68 -27.04
CA THR A 46 14.63 24.71 -26.37
C THR A 46 13.51 24.02 -25.57
N PRO A 47 13.35 24.31 -24.25
CA PRO A 47 12.24 23.75 -23.50
C PRO A 47 10.95 24.09 -24.22
N THR A 48 10.15 23.07 -24.55
CA THR A 48 8.81 23.23 -25.08
C THR A 48 8.06 24.19 -24.16
N PRO A 49 7.49 25.29 -24.67
CA PRO A 49 6.73 26.21 -23.82
C PRO A 49 5.63 25.43 -23.12
N THR A 50 5.61 25.48 -21.79
CA THR A 50 4.53 24.94 -20.98
C THR A 50 3.22 25.48 -21.56
N PRO A 51 2.30 24.61 -22.04
CA PRO A 51 1.03 25.08 -22.56
C PRO A 51 0.35 25.94 -21.49
N THR A 52 -0.06 27.15 -21.88
CA THR A 52 -0.90 28.00 -21.02
C THR A 52 -2.12 27.17 -20.61
N PRO A 53 -2.38 26.96 -19.30
CA PRO A 53 -3.49 26.13 -18.88
C PRO A 53 -4.78 26.74 -19.43
N THR A 54 -5.47 25.98 -20.29
CA THR A 54 -6.86 26.26 -20.65
C THR A 54 -7.62 26.44 -19.33
N PRO A 55 -8.40 27.52 -19.14
CA PRO A 55 -9.19 27.69 -17.93
C PRO A 55 -9.99 26.43 -17.65
N GLY A 56 -9.81 25.86 -16.46
CA GLY A 56 -10.53 24.68 -16.03
C GLY A 56 -12.04 24.87 -16.18
N THR A 57 -12.74 23.81 -16.60
CA THR A 57 -14.15 23.90 -17.01
C THR A 57 -15.14 23.77 -15.84
N VAL A 58 -14.69 23.31 -14.66
CA VAL A 58 -15.60 23.13 -13.53
C VAL A 58 -15.96 24.46 -12.88
N THR A 59 -17.26 24.68 -12.70
CA THR A 59 -17.82 25.81 -11.96
C THR A 59 -18.32 25.37 -10.58
N PRO A 60 -18.12 26.15 -9.51
CA PRO A 60 -18.46 25.73 -8.17
C PRO A 60 -19.98 25.69 -7.98
N ALA A 61 -20.47 24.68 -7.27
CA ALA A 61 -21.87 24.65 -6.86
C ALA A 61 -22.21 25.82 -5.92
N ALA A 62 -23.47 26.26 -5.96
CA ALA A 62 -23.92 27.36 -5.11
C ALA A 62 -23.79 27.03 -3.62
N ASN A 63 -24.15 25.80 -3.22
CA ASN A 63 -24.21 25.34 -1.84
C ASN A 63 -23.65 23.92 -1.72
N CYS A 64 -23.26 23.54 -0.50
CA CYS A 64 -23.07 22.13 -0.15
C CYS A 64 -24.40 21.38 -0.12
N PRO A 65 -24.43 20.10 -0.53
CA PRO A 65 -25.63 19.28 -0.43
C PRO A 65 -25.98 19.02 1.04
N THR A 66 -27.26 18.85 1.32
CA THR A 66 -27.73 18.39 2.64
C THR A 66 -27.53 16.88 2.75
N ILE A 67 -27.10 16.43 3.93
CA ILE A 67 -26.91 15.01 4.24
C ILE A 67 -27.84 14.57 5.37
N ALA A 68 -27.92 13.27 5.63
CA ALA A 68 -28.68 12.75 6.76
C ALA A 68 -28.00 13.07 8.10
N GLY A 69 -28.80 13.14 9.17
CA GLY A 69 -28.31 13.43 10.53
C GLY A 69 -28.18 14.93 10.86
N SER A 70 -27.84 15.24 12.10
CA SER A 70 -27.65 16.62 12.58
C SER A 70 -26.29 17.20 12.18
N ASP A 71 -25.29 16.35 11.98
CA ASP A 71 -23.93 16.74 11.64
C ASP A 71 -23.82 16.98 10.13
N GLN A 72 -24.19 18.18 9.70
CA GLN A 72 -24.20 18.57 8.29
C GLN A 72 -22.79 18.89 7.76
N LEU A 73 -22.67 18.92 6.42
CA LEU A 73 -21.46 19.38 5.75
C LEU A 73 -21.22 20.87 6.00
N SER A 74 -19.96 21.24 6.20
CA SER A 74 -19.54 22.64 6.33
C SER A 74 -19.22 23.23 4.96
N ASP A 75 -19.81 24.38 4.62
CA ASP A 75 -19.38 25.16 3.46
C ASP A 75 -18.05 25.85 3.78
N LEU A 76 -16.97 25.36 3.17
CA LEU A 76 -15.61 25.86 3.36
C LEU A 76 -15.19 26.81 2.23
N GLY A 77 -16.16 27.37 1.49
CA GLY A 77 -15.91 28.24 0.36
C GLY A 77 -15.58 27.46 -0.91
N THR A 78 -14.73 28.03 -1.75
CA THR A 78 -14.32 27.42 -3.02
C THR A 78 -12.85 27.04 -3.04
N ILE A 79 -12.51 25.99 -3.78
CA ILE A 79 -11.14 25.56 -4.04
C ILE A 79 -10.91 25.50 -5.56
N SER A 80 -9.81 26.08 -6.03
CA SER A 80 -9.44 26.11 -7.43
C SER A 80 -8.21 25.25 -7.72
N GLY A 81 -8.21 24.64 -8.89
CA GLY A 81 -7.11 23.86 -9.43
C GLY A 81 -7.09 23.94 -10.95
N PRO A 82 -6.22 23.16 -11.61
CA PRO A 82 -6.07 23.19 -13.07
C PRO A 82 -7.37 22.87 -13.82
N GLN A 83 -8.24 22.02 -13.28
CA GLN A 83 -9.47 21.58 -13.95
C GLN A 83 -10.71 22.45 -13.61
N GLY A 84 -10.58 23.43 -12.72
CA GLY A 84 -11.63 24.43 -12.46
C GLY A 84 -11.72 24.82 -10.99
N THR A 85 -12.91 25.27 -10.59
CA THR A 85 -13.23 25.66 -9.21
C THR A 85 -14.40 24.85 -8.71
N TRP A 86 -14.30 24.30 -7.50
CA TRP A 86 -15.36 23.55 -6.82
C TRP A 86 -15.79 24.25 -5.53
N ARG A 87 -17.03 24.01 -5.12
CA ARG A 87 -17.51 24.22 -3.75
C ARG A 87 -16.88 23.16 -2.85
N ASN A 88 -16.14 23.58 -1.83
CA ASN A 88 -15.53 22.67 -0.87
C ASN A 88 -16.49 22.39 0.28
N CYS A 89 -16.92 21.13 0.42
CA CYS A 89 -17.84 20.68 1.45
C CYS A 89 -17.11 19.82 2.47
N GLY A 90 -16.80 20.40 3.62
CA GLY A 90 -16.10 19.72 4.71
C GLY A 90 -16.99 18.72 5.42
N PHE A 91 -16.47 17.50 5.62
CA PHE A 91 -17.13 16.50 6.45
C PHE A 91 -17.15 16.93 7.93
N PRO A 92 -18.16 16.48 8.70
CA PRO A 92 -18.12 16.60 10.15
C PRO A 92 -16.98 15.75 10.73
N ALA A 93 -16.61 15.98 11.99
CA ALA A 93 -15.62 15.13 12.67
C ALA A 93 -16.11 13.68 12.84
N ARG A 94 -17.43 13.46 12.89
CA ARG A 94 -18.04 12.14 12.94
C ARG A 94 -19.38 12.11 12.23
N PHE A 95 -19.65 11.06 11.48
CA PHE A 95 -21.00 10.71 11.04
C PHE A 95 -21.70 9.88 12.13
N ASN A 96 -22.75 10.44 12.73
CA ASN A 96 -23.55 9.77 13.76
C ASN A 96 -24.84 9.11 13.23
N ALA A 97 -25.09 9.21 11.92
CA ALA A 97 -26.22 8.60 11.23
C ALA A 97 -25.77 8.04 9.88
N THR A 98 -26.44 6.99 9.42
CA THR A 98 -26.24 6.47 8.05
C THR A 98 -26.45 7.59 7.04
N THR A 99 -25.43 7.83 6.23
CA THR A 99 -25.29 9.04 5.42
C THR A 99 -24.81 8.67 4.02
N ALA A 100 -25.44 9.26 3.01
CA ALA A 100 -24.97 9.20 1.63
C ALA A 100 -24.25 10.51 1.27
N ILE A 101 -23.10 10.40 0.63
CA ILE A 101 -22.32 11.50 0.08
C ILE A 101 -22.58 11.53 -1.43
N PRO A 102 -23.39 12.49 -1.92
CA PRO A 102 -23.85 12.46 -3.30
C PRO A 102 -22.80 12.95 -4.29
N LYS A 103 -22.81 12.45 -5.52
CA LYS A 103 -22.07 13.09 -6.61
C LYS A 103 -22.83 14.34 -7.08
N VAL A 104 -22.34 15.53 -6.74
CA VAL A 104 -22.93 16.81 -7.17
C VAL A 104 -21.97 17.56 -8.10
N PRO A 105 -22.39 18.01 -9.30
CA PRO A 105 -21.57 18.83 -10.17
C PRO A 105 -21.04 20.08 -9.46
N GLY A 106 -19.75 20.35 -9.60
CA GLY A 106 -19.12 21.52 -8.97
C GLY A 106 -18.91 21.43 -7.46
N VAL A 107 -19.12 20.26 -6.84
CA VAL A 107 -18.80 19.98 -5.43
C VAL A 107 -17.57 19.09 -5.34
N ILE A 108 -16.72 19.36 -4.34
CA ILE A 108 -15.66 18.47 -3.87
C ILE A 108 -15.76 18.38 -2.34
N TYR A 109 -15.43 17.23 -1.78
CA TYR A 109 -15.53 16.99 -0.34
C TYR A 109 -14.16 17.01 0.32
N SER A 110 -14.09 17.39 1.59
CA SER A 110 -12.82 17.40 2.33
C SER A 110 -12.91 16.79 3.73
N LEU A 111 -11.86 16.07 4.11
CA LEU A 111 -11.61 15.63 5.48
C LEU A 111 -10.82 16.75 6.19
N PRO A 112 -11.35 17.41 7.24
CA PRO A 112 -10.62 18.49 7.94
C PRO A 112 -9.50 17.97 8.86
N GLY A 113 -9.49 16.67 9.14
CA GLY A 113 -8.62 15.94 10.05
C GLY A 113 -9.07 14.47 10.05
N ARG A 114 -8.95 13.77 11.19
CA ARG A 114 -9.65 12.49 11.39
C ARG A 114 -11.15 12.69 11.24
N VAL A 115 -11.79 11.87 10.42
CA VAL A 115 -13.25 11.75 10.31
C VAL A 115 -13.67 10.34 10.69
N ASP A 116 -14.54 10.22 11.69
CA ASP A 116 -15.08 8.93 12.15
C ASP A 116 -16.41 8.58 11.44
N VAL A 117 -16.53 7.35 10.96
CA VAL A 117 -17.83 6.76 10.60
C VAL A 117 -18.35 5.97 11.80
N GLY A 118 -19.38 6.52 12.45
CA GLY A 118 -19.88 6.01 13.72
C GLY A 118 -18.84 6.09 14.85
N LYS A 119 -19.23 5.64 16.04
CA LYS A 119 -18.31 5.43 17.16
C LYS A 119 -17.91 3.95 17.22
N ASP A 120 -16.83 3.63 17.92
CA ASP A 120 -16.47 2.25 18.22
C ASP A 120 -17.59 1.58 19.03
N GLU A 121 -18.24 0.57 18.44
CA GLU A 121 -19.28 -0.23 19.07
C GLU A 121 -18.71 -1.50 19.74
N GLY A 122 -17.39 -1.57 19.91
CA GLY A 122 -16.69 -2.67 20.56
C GLY A 122 -16.64 -3.96 19.72
N PRO A 123 -16.07 -5.04 20.27
CA PRO A 123 -15.84 -6.30 19.54
C PRO A 123 -17.13 -7.06 19.20
N SER A 124 -18.22 -6.84 19.95
CA SER A 124 -19.48 -7.59 19.79
C SER A 124 -20.76 -6.74 19.93
N GLY A 125 -20.67 -5.41 19.96
CA GLY A 125 -21.84 -4.54 20.10
C GLY A 125 -22.80 -4.62 18.91
N THR A 126 -24.10 -4.65 19.20
CA THR A 126 -25.20 -4.76 18.22
C THR A 126 -26.02 -3.46 18.09
N ASN A 127 -25.42 -2.33 18.48
CA ASN A 127 -26.03 -1.01 18.40
C ASN A 127 -26.30 -0.57 16.95
N THR A 128 -26.92 0.60 16.79
CA THR A 128 -27.23 1.17 15.46
C THR A 128 -25.97 1.31 14.61
N VAL A 129 -25.92 0.57 13.50
CA VAL A 129 -24.84 0.62 12.52
C VAL A 129 -24.93 1.92 11.74
N VAL A 130 -23.87 2.73 11.76
CA VAL A 130 -23.69 3.85 10.83
C VAL A 130 -23.06 3.34 9.55
N THR A 131 -23.66 3.63 8.40
CA THR A 131 -23.05 3.39 7.08
C THR A 131 -22.76 4.71 6.39
N LEU A 132 -21.51 4.92 5.97
CA LEU A 132 -21.14 6.00 5.05
C LEU A 132 -21.17 5.48 3.62
N THR A 133 -22.19 5.87 2.86
CA THR A 133 -22.30 5.58 1.43
C THR A 133 -21.69 6.72 0.62
N ILE A 134 -20.89 6.40 -0.38
CA ILE A 134 -20.22 7.37 -1.25
C ILE A 134 -20.61 7.04 -2.69
N ASP A 135 -21.25 8.00 -3.37
CA ASP A 135 -21.68 7.81 -4.75
C ASP A 135 -20.48 7.68 -5.72
N PRO A 136 -20.63 6.96 -6.85
CA PRO A 136 -19.62 6.92 -7.91
C PRO A 136 -19.14 8.31 -8.36
N GLY A 137 -17.85 8.45 -8.63
CA GLY A 137 -17.25 9.69 -9.13
C GLY A 137 -17.09 10.81 -8.09
N VAL A 138 -17.42 10.55 -6.82
CA VAL A 138 -17.13 11.47 -5.72
C VAL A 138 -15.60 11.60 -5.53
N VAL A 139 -15.16 12.84 -5.31
CA VAL A 139 -13.77 13.15 -4.96
C VAL A 139 -13.74 13.73 -3.55
N ILE A 140 -12.95 13.11 -2.67
CA ILE A 140 -12.71 13.51 -1.28
C ILE A 140 -11.22 13.80 -1.13
N PHE A 141 -10.86 14.93 -0.53
CA PHE A 141 -9.46 15.22 -0.25
C PHE A 141 -9.16 15.46 1.24
N GLY A 142 -7.99 15.02 1.70
CA GLY A 142 -7.45 15.42 2.99
C GLY A 142 -7.06 16.90 2.96
N ALA A 143 -7.67 17.72 3.82
CA ALA A 143 -7.41 19.15 3.88
C ALA A 143 -6.01 19.47 4.45
N THR A 144 -5.48 18.55 5.27
CA THR A 144 -4.18 18.60 5.92
C THR A 144 -3.56 17.20 5.92
N GLY A 145 -2.26 17.10 6.21
CA GLY A 145 -1.57 15.81 6.34
C GLY A 145 -2.19 14.87 7.38
N VAL A 146 -2.65 15.40 8.52
CA VAL A 146 -3.31 14.61 9.58
C VAL A 146 -4.78 14.24 9.26
N SER A 147 -5.20 14.37 8.00
CA SER A 147 -6.56 14.04 7.57
C SER A 147 -6.67 12.57 7.16
N TRP A 148 -7.66 11.86 7.70
CA TRP A 148 -7.87 10.44 7.38
C TRP A 148 -9.30 10.00 7.75
N LEU A 149 -9.75 8.90 7.17
CA LEU A 149 -11.09 8.36 7.39
C LEU A 149 -10.99 7.10 8.26
N ALA A 150 -11.71 7.08 9.38
CA ALA A 150 -11.79 5.94 10.29
C ALA A 150 -13.19 5.30 10.22
N VAL A 151 -13.29 4.06 9.77
CA VAL A 151 -14.54 3.28 9.84
C VAL A 151 -14.49 2.44 11.11
N ASN A 152 -15.11 2.93 12.19
CA ASN A 152 -15.02 2.31 13.52
C ASN A 152 -15.77 0.97 13.60
N ARG A 153 -15.33 0.07 14.47
CA ARG A 153 -15.94 -1.26 14.67
C ARG A 153 -17.46 -1.18 14.79
N GLY A 154 -18.14 -2.04 14.03
CA GLY A 154 -19.60 -2.08 13.96
C GLY A 154 -20.25 -1.11 13.00
N ASN A 155 -19.46 -0.27 12.33
CA ASN A 155 -19.91 0.65 11.30
C ASN A 155 -19.36 0.24 9.94
N LYS A 156 -19.87 0.86 8.87
CA LYS A 156 -19.61 0.41 7.50
C LYS A 156 -19.31 1.56 6.57
N ILE A 157 -18.51 1.26 5.54
CA ILE A 157 -18.40 2.07 4.34
C ILE A 157 -19.07 1.36 3.15
N ASP A 158 -19.75 2.11 2.30
CA ASP A 158 -20.26 1.66 1.01
C ASP A 158 -19.75 2.60 -0.07
N ALA A 159 -18.52 2.36 -0.55
CA ALA A 159 -17.84 3.18 -1.54
C ALA A 159 -17.62 2.36 -2.81
N VAL A 160 -18.66 2.28 -3.65
CA VAL A 160 -18.64 1.51 -4.90
C VAL A 160 -18.73 2.46 -6.08
N GLY A 161 -17.57 2.76 -6.67
CA GLY A 161 -17.46 3.48 -7.94
C GLY A 161 -17.76 2.57 -9.14
N THR A 162 -17.40 3.05 -10.33
CA THR A 162 -17.49 2.28 -11.57
C THR A 162 -16.22 2.44 -12.40
N PRO A 163 -15.98 1.59 -13.42
CA PRO A 163 -14.89 1.75 -14.38
C PRO A 163 -14.73 3.16 -14.94
N THR A 164 -15.82 3.91 -15.11
CA THR A 164 -15.80 5.27 -15.69
C THR A 164 -15.99 6.38 -14.67
N GLN A 165 -16.37 6.04 -13.43
CA GLN A 165 -16.59 6.99 -12.33
C GLN A 165 -16.01 6.40 -11.04
N PRO A 166 -14.69 6.22 -10.94
CA PRO A 166 -14.06 5.76 -9.73
C PRO A 166 -14.26 6.79 -8.60
N ILE A 167 -14.33 6.32 -7.36
CA ILE A 167 -14.28 7.19 -6.19
C ILE A 167 -12.81 7.52 -5.92
N ILE A 168 -12.49 8.80 -5.71
CA ILE A 168 -11.10 9.24 -5.51
C ILE A 168 -10.97 9.85 -4.12
N PHE A 169 -10.09 9.26 -3.32
CA PHE A 169 -9.52 9.91 -2.15
C PHE A 169 -8.11 10.42 -2.49
N THR A 170 -7.83 11.67 -2.13
CA THR A 170 -6.56 12.32 -2.48
C THR A 170 -6.13 13.36 -1.45
N GLY A 171 -5.02 14.05 -1.69
CA GLY A 171 -4.57 15.18 -0.89
C GLY A 171 -4.90 16.53 -1.49
N ARG A 172 -4.90 17.58 -0.65
CA ARG A 172 -5.13 18.97 -1.11
C ARG A 172 -4.21 19.39 -2.26
N GLY A 173 -2.94 18.98 -2.23
CA GLY A 173 -1.96 19.30 -3.27
C GLY A 173 -2.37 18.82 -4.67
N ASN A 174 -3.03 17.67 -4.76
CA ASN A 174 -3.55 17.15 -6.03
C ASN A 174 -4.68 18.02 -6.56
N VAL A 175 -5.58 18.50 -5.69
CA VAL A 175 -6.71 19.35 -6.09
C VAL A 175 -6.25 20.71 -6.60
N VAL A 176 -5.29 21.34 -5.91
CA VAL A 176 -4.79 22.68 -6.29
C VAL A 176 -3.74 22.64 -7.40
N GLY A 177 -3.36 21.45 -7.89
CA GLY A 177 -2.40 21.26 -8.97
C GLY A 177 -0.94 21.45 -8.57
N SER A 178 -0.61 21.32 -7.28
CA SER A 178 0.79 21.38 -6.80
C SER A 178 1.44 20.00 -6.63
N ALA A 179 0.66 18.92 -6.70
CA ALA A 179 1.18 17.55 -6.66
C ALA A 179 1.60 17.08 -8.06
N ASP A 180 2.70 16.34 -8.09
CA ASP A 180 3.23 15.64 -9.25
C ASP A 180 3.51 14.16 -8.92
N ASP A 181 4.08 13.41 -9.88
CA ASP A 181 4.35 11.98 -9.73
C ASP A 181 5.46 11.66 -8.68
N SER A 182 6.12 12.67 -8.13
CA SER A 182 7.08 12.52 -7.01
C SER A 182 6.46 12.81 -5.64
N THR A 183 5.28 13.43 -5.62
CA THR A 183 4.59 13.84 -4.40
C THR A 183 4.00 12.64 -3.68
N SER A 184 3.96 12.71 -2.35
CA SER A 184 3.31 11.78 -1.42
C SER A 184 2.97 12.57 -0.13
N GLN A 185 2.56 11.90 0.93
CA GLN A 185 2.45 12.47 2.28
C GLN A 185 1.42 13.60 2.43
N LEU A 186 0.35 13.60 1.62
CA LEU A 186 -0.62 14.71 1.62
C LEU A 186 -1.78 14.51 2.60
N TRP A 187 -2.02 13.27 3.05
CA TRP A 187 -3.08 12.87 3.97
C TRP A 187 -2.86 11.44 4.45
N GLY A 188 -3.46 11.04 5.57
CA GLY A 188 -3.21 9.73 6.19
C GLY A 188 -3.69 8.54 5.36
N GLY A 189 -4.98 8.47 5.00
CA GLY A 189 -5.54 7.34 4.27
C GLY A 189 -6.94 6.92 4.74
N VAL A 190 -7.37 5.72 4.34
CA VAL A 190 -8.61 5.09 4.79
C VAL A 190 -8.29 3.91 5.70
N VAL A 191 -8.79 3.96 6.93
CA VAL A 191 -8.60 2.92 7.96
C VAL A 191 -9.94 2.23 8.23
N LEU A 192 -9.97 0.92 8.05
CA LEU A 192 -11.13 0.08 8.34
C LEU A 192 -10.87 -0.69 9.64
N LEU A 193 -11.62 -0.39 10.69
CA LEU A 193 -11.46 -0.99 12.01
C LEU A 193 -12.54 -2.05 12.21
N GLY A 194 -12.18 -3.32 12.07
CA GLY A 194 -13.10 -4.45 12.17
C GLY A 194 -13.02 -5.21 13.50
N ARG A 195 -13.86 -6.24 13.61
CA ARG A 195 -14.03 -7.10 14.80
C ARG A 195 -13.47 -8.51 14.63
N ALA A 196 -12.70 -8.74 13.58
CA ALA A 196 -12.09 -10.04 13.31
C ALA A 196 -10.82 -10.25 14.17
N PRO A 197 -10.41 -11.51 14.37
CA PRO A 197 -9.25 -11.90 15.17
C PRO A 197 -7.93 -11.21 14.81
N VAL A 198 -7.11 -10.99 15.85
CA VAL A 198 -5.73 -10.48 15.80
C VAL A 198 -4.87 -11.25 16.81
N THR A 199 -3.54 -11.29 16.63
CA THR A 199 -2.59 -12.01 17.49
C THR A 199 -1.90 -11.17 18.57
N ASP A 200 -1.62 -9.89 18.34
CA ASP A 200 -0.80 -9.07 19.26
C ASP A 200 -1.66 -8.09 20.05
N CYS A 201 -2.24 -8.53 21.17
CA CYS A 201 -3.21 -7.73 21.92
C CYS A 201 -2.54 -6.51 22.59
N PHE A 202 -3.13 -5.31 22.45
CA PHE A 202 -2.58 -4.05 22.99
C PHE A 202 -2.35 -4.03 24.50
N ALA A 203 -3.21 -4.71 25.27
CA ALA A 203 -3.10 -4.80 26.71
C ALA A 203 -3.04 -6.28 27.14
N PRO A 204 -1.91 -6.98 26.93
CA PRO A 204 -1.81 -8.40 27.25
C PRO A 204 -1.85 -8.59 28.78
N GLY A 205 -2.49 -9.66 29.24
CA GLY A 205 -2.62 -9.95 30.66
C GLY A 205 -3.50 -11.16 30.97
N PRO A 206 -3.64 -11.55 32.26
CA PRO A 206 -4.44 -12.70 32.64
C PRO A 206 -5.89 -12.58 32.12
N GLY A 207 -6.32 -13.54 31.29
CA GLY A 207 -7.66 -13.57 30.71
C GLY A 207 -7.82 -12.81 29.37
N VAL A 208 -6.76 -12.19 28.87
CA VAL A 208 -6.69 -11.71 27.48
C VAL A 208 -6.16 -12.86 26.63
N VAL A 209 -6.94 -13.26 25.64
CA VAL A 209 -6.61 -14.38 24.76
C VAL A 209 -6.69 -13.90 23.32
N GLU A 210 -5.65 -14.17 22.55
CA GLU A 210 -5.55 -13.83 21.13
C GLU A 210 -6.77 -14.33 20.35
N GLY A 211 -7.19 -13.55 19.35
CA GLY A 211 -8.36 -13.85 18.54
C GLY A 211 -9.72 -13.89 19.26
N THR A 212 -9.82 -13.38 20.49
CA THR A 212 -11.08 -13.26 21.23
C THR A 212 -11.54 -11.81 21.38
N ASP A 213 -12.75 -11.58 21.89
CA ASP A 213 -13.29 -10.24 22.16
C ASP A 213 -12.45 -9.41 23.15
N SER A 214 -11.65 -10.05 24.01
CA SER A 214 -10.75 -9.34 24.93
C SER A 214 -9.44 -8.90 24.27
N CYS A 215 -9.12 -9.42 23.09
CA CYS A 215 -7.95 -9.04 22.32
C CYS A 215 -8.30 -7.97 21.28
N TYR A 216 -7.72 -6.79 21.44
CA TYR A 216 -7.87 -5.67 20.51
C TYR A 216 -6.55 -4.91 20.39
N ARG A 217 -6.43 -4.11 19.35
CA ARG A 217 -5.31 -3.19 19.10
C ARG A 217 -5.81 -1.78 18.82
N GLU A 218 -4.93 -0.80 18.88
CA GLU A 218 -5.12 0.52 18.28
C GLU A 218 -4.40 0.57 16.94
N THR A 219 -5.02 1.21 15.93
CA THR A 219 -4.34 1.45 14.65
C THR A 219 -3.12 2.32 14.87
N GLU A 220 -2.12 2.14 14.00
CA GLU A 220 -0.88 2.87 14.10
C GLU A 220 -1.07 4.40 14.09
N GLY A 221 -0.25 5.09 14.90
CA GLY A 221 -0.22 6.55 14.94
C GLY A 221 -1.46 7.24 15.54
N ALA A 222 -2.50 6.51 15.93
CA ALA A 222 -3.75 7.10 16.40
C ALA A 222 -4.30 6.46 17.69
N SER A 223 -4.74 7.30 18.63
CA SER A 223 -5.43 6.86 19.84
C SER A 223 -6.95 6.74 19.63
N GLY A 224 -7.59 5.81 20.34
CA GLY A 224 -9.03 5.59 20.31
C GLY A 224 -9.55 5.08 18.96
N ALA A 225 -8.70 4.43 18.17
CA ALA A 225 -9.03 3.80 16.90
C ALA A 225 -8.82 2.29 17.03
N HIS A 226 -9.71 1.66 17.79
CA HIS A 226 -9.57 0.25 18.15
C HIS A 226 -10.08 -0.69 17.06
N TYR A 227 -9.37 -1.80 16.88
CA TYR A 227 -9.78 -2.93 16.05
C TYR A 227 -9.52 -4.26 16.77
N GLY A 228 -10.08 -5.35 16.25
CA GLY A 228 -9.95 -6.68 16.84
C GLY A 228 -11.21 -7.15 17.56
N GLY A 229 -11.31 -8.47 17.71
CA GLY A 229 -12.42 -9.19 18.33
C GLY A 229 -12.40 -10.66 17.90
N SER A 230 -13.51 -11.38 18.10
CA SER A 230 -13.60 -12.80 17.73
C SER A 230 -14.33 -13.07 16.40
N ASN A 231 -14.92 -12.06 15.76
CA ASN A 231 -15.86 -12.26 14.66
C ASN A 231 -15.16 -12.29 13.29
N LYS A 232 -14.74 -13.48 12.85
CA LYS A 232 -14.14 -13.71 11.51
C LYS A 232 -15.06 -13.29 10.35
N ALA A 233 -16.38 -13.27 10.57
CA ALA A 233 -17.38 -12.92 9.56
C ALA A 233 -17.84 -11.46 9.64
N ASP A 234 -17.17 -10.62 10.45
CA ASP A 234 -17.45 -9.19 10.53
C ASP A 234 -17.38 -8.52 9.15
N SER A 235 -18.09 -7.41 9.01
CA SER A 235 -18.16 -6.66 7.75
C SER A 235 -18.05 -5.17 8.03
N SER A 236 -16.92 -4.58 7.61
CA SER A 236 -16.69 -3.14 7.55
C SER A 236 -17.32 -2.50 6.30
N GLY A 237 -18.04 -3.29 5.49
CA GLY A 237 -18.76 -2.83 4.30
C GLY A 237 -18.10 -3.25 2.99
N ARG A 238 -18.13 -2.37 1.98
CA ARG A 238 -17.57 -2.65 0.65
C ARG A 238 -16.91 -1.43 0.03
N MET A 239 -15.79 -1.66 -0.65
CA MET A 239 -15.09 -0.66 -1.45
C MET A 239 -14.76 -1.26 -2.82
N SER A 240 -15.15 -0.57 -3.88
CA SER A 240 -14.79 -0.98 -5.25
C SER A 240 -14.67 0.16 -6.23
N TYR A 241 -13.72 0.04 -7.17
CA TYR A 241 -13.32 1.09 -8.10
C TYR A 241 -12.95 2.38 -7.34
N VAL A 242 -12.01 2.23 -6.40
CA VAL A 242 -11.53 3.31 -5.52
C VAL A 242 -10.07 3.60 -5.82
N GLN A 243 -9.71 4.88 -5.86
CA GLN A 243 -8.34 5.34 -5.92
C GLN A 243 -7.98 6.09 -4.64
N LEU A 244 -6.82 5.75 -4.09
CA LEU A 244 -6.22 6.35 -2.89
C LEU A 244 -4.90 6.95 -3.34
N ARG A 245 -4.84 8.27 -3.48
CA ARG A 245 -3.70 8.97 -4.09
C ARG A 245 -2.96 9.83 -3.08
N TYR A 246 -1.64 9.84 -3.15
CA TYR A 246 -0.75 10.72 -2.38
C TYR A 246 -0.97 10.64 -0.87
N SER A 247 -1.29 9.44 -0.40
CA SER A 247 -1.55 9.16 1.02
C SER A 247 -0.25 9.00 1.80
N GLY A 248 -0.39 8.49 3.01
CA GLY A 248 0.69 8.38 3.95
C GLY A 248 0.82 9.63 4.79
N PHE A 249 0.98 9.48 6.10
CA PHE A 249 1.34 10.59 6.95
C PHE A 249 1.87 10.12 8.30
N THR A 250 3.05 10.60 8.68
CA THR A 250 3.64 10.35 10.00
C THR A 250 2.82 11.06 11.08
N LEU A 251 2.10 10.31 11.91
CA LEU A 251 1.32 10.86 13.03
C LEU A 251 2.15 10.94 14.31
N ALA A 252 3.14 10.07 14.46
CA ALA A 252 4.19 10.10 15.48
C ALA A 252 5.48 9.47 14.91
N PRO A 253 6.65 9.62 15.55
CA PRO A 253 7.89 9.00 15.04
C PRO A 253 7.72 7.49 14.86
N ASP A 254 8.07 6.98 13.67
CA ASP A 254 7.96 5.57 13.27
C ASP A 254 6.51 5.02 13.40
N LYS A 255 5.53 5.89 13.12
CA LYS A 255 4.09 5.67 13.22
C LYS A 255 3.37 6.42 12.11
N GLU A 256 3.47 5.87 10.92
CA GLU A 256 2.87 6.36 9.68
C GLU A 256 1.49 5.68 9.44
N LEU A 257 0.61 6.37 8.72
CA LEU A 257 -0.60 5.75 8.16
C LEU A 257 -0.36 5.35 6.71
N GLN A 258 -1.17 4.43 6.20
CA GLN A 258 -1.09 3.90 4.83
C GLN A 258 -2.22 4.38 3.94
N ALA A 259 -2.17 4.08 2.63
CA ALA A 259 -3.28 4.42 1.74
C ALA A 259 -4.59 3.73 2.16
N LEU A 260 -4.52 2.40 2.33
CA LEU A 260 -5.61 1.58 2.87
C LEU A 260 -5.06 0.72 4.01
N THR A 261 -5.72 0.79 5.16
CA THR A 261 -5.35 0.02 6.35
C THR A 261 -6.54 -0.82 6.84
N PRO A 262 -6.70 -2.06 6.36
CA PRO A 262 -7.67 -2.99 6.92
C PRO A 262 -7.13 -3.58 8.23
N SER A 263 -7.64 -3.12 9.37
CA SER A 263 -7.25 -3.59 10.70
C SER A 263 -8.35 -4.46 11.31
N GLY A 264 -8.08 -5.73 11.56
CA GLY A 264 -9.05 -6.68 12.12
C GLY A 264 -10.31 -6.81 11.27
N VAL A 265 -10.21 -6.66 9.95
CA VAL A 265 -11.37 -6.64 9.06
C VAL A 265 -11.83 -8.06 8.75
N GLY A 266 -13.12 -8.34 8.93
CA GLY A 266 -13.68 -9.68 8.70
C GLY A 266 -13.95 -10.02 7.24
N SER A 267 -14.14 -11.31 7.00
CA SER A 267 -14.41 -11.92 5.68
C SER A 267 -15.76 -11.50 5.05
N GLY A 268 -16.65 -10.85 5.82
CA GLY A 268 -17.87 -10.25 5.30
C GLY A 268 -17.64 -8.90 4.60
N THR A 269 -16.41 -8.36 4.63
CA THR A 269 -16.01 -7.13 3.92
C THR A 269 -15.59 -7.45 2.50
N GLN A 270 -15.96 -6.58 1.56
CA GLN A 270 -15.59 -6.73 0.14
C GLN A 270 -14.65 -5.61 -0.29
N LEU A 271 -13.42 -5.96 -0.66
CA LEU A 271 -12.44 -5.03 -1.20
C LEU A 271 -12.03 -5.53 -2.60
N ASP A 272 -12.41 -4.78 -3.63
CA ASP A 272 -12.23 -5.21 -5.02
C ASP A 272 -11.99 -4.02 -5.94
N HIS A 273 -10.97 -4.02 -6.80
CA HIS A 273 -10.61 -2.85 -7.63
C HIS A 273 -10.21 -1.64 -6.78
N ILE A 274 -9.10 -1.78 -6.05
CA ILE A 274 -8.49 -0.72 -5.23
C ILE A 274 -7.15 -0.31 -5.84
N GLN A 275 -6.98 0.99 -6.05
CA GLN A 275 -5.70 1.56 -6.45
C GLN A 275 -5.10 2.38 -5.31
N SER A 276 -3.85 2.08 -4.96
CA SER A 276 -2.98 2.95 -4.16
C SER A 276 -1.93 3.61 -5.06
N HIS A 277 -1.75 4.92 -4.93
CA HIS A 277 -0.77 5.69 -5.70
C HIS A 277 0.01 6.63 -4.80
N ASN A 278 1.34 6.47 -4.75
CA ASN A 278 2.29 7.27 -3.98
C ASN A 278 1.88 7.45 -2.50
N SER A 279 1.71 6.34 -1.79
CA SER A 279 1.69 6.38 -0.33
C SER A 279 3.10 6.70 0.18
N SER A 280 3.24 7.62 1.15
CA SER A 280 4.55 7.93 1.76
C SER A 280 5.09 6.84 2.68
N ASP A 281 4.37 5.74 2.78
CA ASP A 281 4.67 4.56 3.55
C ASP A 281 4.19 3.37 2.70
N ASP A 282 3.44 2.40 3.26
CA ASP A 282 2.90 1.29 2.50
C ASP A 282 1.74 1.64 1.58
N GLY A 283 1.67 0.90 0.47
CA GLY A 283 0.53 0.97 -0.44
C GLY A 283 -0.76 0.48 0.20
N ILE A 284 -0.73 -0.70 0.80
CA ILE A 284 -1.81 -1.33 1.59
C ILE A 284 -1.13 -2.11 2.70
N GLU A 285 -1.59 -1.94 3.95
CA GLU A 285 -1.11 -2.74 5.08
C GLU A 285 -2.27 -3.34 5.84
N VAL A 286 -2.23 -4.65 6.05
CA VAL A 286 -3.29 -5.40 6.69
C VAL A 286 -2.86 -5.84 8.09
N PHE A 287 -3.53 -5.33 9.11
CA PHE A 287 -3.29 -5.74 10.49
C PHE A 287 -4.34 -6.75 10.95
N GLY A 288 -4.08 -8.04 10.76
CA GLY A 288 -4.94 -9.11 11.21
C GLY A 288 -6.28 -9.21 10.46
N GLY A 289 -7.19 -10.04 10.97
CA GLY A 289 -8.50 -10.27 10.39
C GLY A 289 -8.54 -11.31 9.27
N ASN A 290 -9.63 -11.28 8.48
CA ASN A 290 -10.00 -12.32 7.52
C ASN A 290 -10.55 -11.80 6.19
N VAL A 291 -10.32 -10.51 5.87
CA VAL A 291 -10.78 -9.94 4.60
C VAL A 291 -10.13 -10.67 3.42
N ASN A 292 -10.85 -10.80 2.31
CA ASN A 292 -10.26 -11.24 1.05
C ASN A 292 -10.28 -10.06 0.08
N MET A 293 -9.30 -9.99 -0.83
CA MET A 293 -9.15 -8.86 -1.75
C MET A 293 -8.96 -9.31 -3.19
N LYS A 294 -9.59 -8.63 -4.14
CA LYS A 294 -9.34 -8.84 -5.58
C LYS A 294 -8.98 -7.53 -6.30
N HIS A 295 -8.23 -7.64 -7.39
CA HIS A 295 -7.92 -6.53 -8.30
C HIS A 295 -7.27 -5.33 -7.57
N LEU A 296 -6.04 -5.53 -7.12
CA LEU A 296 -5.25 -4.50 -6.44
C LEU A 296 -4.21 -3.90 -7.40
N VAL A 297 -4.12 -2.58 -7.42
CA VAL A 297 -3.11 -1.84 -8.19
C VAL A 297 -2.36 -0.91 -7.25
N ILE A 298 -1.08 -1.16 -7.04
CA ILE A 298 -0.26 -0.41 -6.09
C ILE A 298 0.90 0.19 -6.84
N THR A 299 1.03 1.52 -6.79
CA THR A 299 2.07 2.25 -7.53
C THR A 299 2.77 3.22 -6.62
N GLY A 300 4.09 3.11 -6.56
CA GLY A 300 4.97 4.11 -5.97
C GLY A 300 4.87 4.31 -4.46
N ALA A 301 4.46 3.28 -3.72
CA ALA A 301 4.67 3.23 -2.26
C ALA A 301 6.14 3.55 -1.91
N GLU A 302 6.36 4.26 -0.81
CA GLU A 302 7.69 4.67 -0.36
C GLU A 302 8.36 3.65 0.54
N ASP A 303 7.55 2.84 1.23
CA ASP A 303 7.99 1.64 1.93
C ASP A 303 7.55 0.39 1.13
N ASP A 304 6.71 -0.48 1.67
CA ASP A 304 6.28 -1.70 1.00
C ASP A 304 5.01 -1.49 0.14
N SER A 305 4.83 -2.29 -0.92
CA SER A 305 3.59 -2.16 -1.71
C SER A 305 2.41 -2.79 -0.98
N LEU A 306 2.58 -4.01 -0.48
CA LEU A 306 1.59 -4.73 0.31
C LEU A 306 2.26 -5.35 1.52
N ASP A 307 1.95 -4.83 2.71
CA ASP A 307 2.34 -5.41 3.99
C ASP A 307 1.15 -6.15 4.63
N THR A 308 1.45 -7.26 5.29
CA THR A 308 0.50 -7.99 6.10
C THR A 308 1.14 -8.36 7.44
N ASP A 309 0.40 -8.08 8.52
CA ASP A 309 0.83 -8.33 9.89
C ASP A 309 -0.31 -8.89 10.77
N VAL A 310 0.01 -9.18 12.03
CA VAL A 310 -0.91 -9.41 13.16
C VAL A 310 -1.82 -10.61 12.95
N GLY A 311 -1.27 -11.67 12.38
CA GLY A 311 -1.99 -12.91 12.19
C GLY A 311 -3.08 -12.84 11.12
N TYR A 312 -2.93 -11.97 10.11
CA TYR A 312 -3.89 -11.87 9.01
C TYR A 312 -4.07 -13.23 8.29
N GLN A 313 -5.33 -13.64 8.13
CA GLN A 313 -5.70 -14.88 7.45
C GLN A 313 -6.66 -14.61 6.30
N GLY A 314 -6.16 -14.46 5.07
CA GLY A 314 -6.97 -14.06 3.91
C GLY A 314 -6.46 -14.56 2.56
N ASN A 315 -7.22 -14.24 1.50
CA ASN A 315 -6.90 -14.60 0.12
C ASN A 315 -6.88 -13.35 -0.75
N ILE A 316 -5.90 -13.26 -1.65
CA ILE A 316 -5.68 -12.09 -2.53
C ILE A 316 -5.51 -12.57 -3.98
N GLN A 317 -6.25 -12.00 -4.94
CA GLN A 317 -6.09 -12.35 -6.36
C GLN A 317 -6.05 -11.13 -7.28
N TYR A 318 -5.19 -11.18 -8.30
CA TYR A 318 -4.95 -10.10 -9.29
C TYR A 318 -4.31 -8.87 -8.64
N VAL A 319 -2.97 -8.87 -8.59
CA VAL A 319 -2.20 -7.78 -7.98
C VAL A 319 -1.15 -7.26 -8.94
N ILE A 320 -1.21 -5.96 -9.24
CA ILE A 320 -0.15 -5.23 -9.92
C ILE A 320 0.52 -4.34 -8.88
N ALA A 321 1.81 -4.56 -8.60
CA ALA A 321 2.59 -3.70 -7.70
C ALA A 321 3.84 -3.18 -8.41
N VAL A 322 4.02 -1.87 -8.43
CA VAL A 322 5.08 -1.19 -9.19
C VAL A 322 5.73 -0.09 -8.37
N GLN A 323 7.01 -0.26 -8.02
CA GLN A 323 7.81 0.81 -7.42
C GLN A 323 8.15 1.90 -8.44
N ARG A 324 8.44 3.11 -7.92
CA ARG A 324 8.87 4.23 -8.75
C ARG A 324 10.16 3.91 -9.49
N ALA A 325 10.27 4.42 -10.72
CA ALA A 325 11.53 4.33 -11.46
C ALA A 325 12.60 5.24 -10.83
N GLY A 326 13.87 4.95 -11.11
CA GLY A 326 15.02 5.70 -10.57
C GLY A 326 15.76 4.98 -9.44
N GLY A 327 15.11 4.01 -8.79
CA GLY A 327 15.75 3.07 -7.87
C GLY A 327 16.29 3.67 -6.59
N THR A 328 15.56 4.64 -6.04
CA THR A 328 15.91 5.33 -4.80
C THR A 328 14.77 5.35 -3.77
N ILE A 329 13.58 4.84 -4.10
CA ILE A 329 12.37 4.91 -3.25
C ILE A 329 11.58 3.59 -3.33
N GLY A 330 10.91 3.22 -2.23
CA GLY A 330 10.29 1.92 -1.98
C GLY A 330 11.25 1.02 -1.21
N ASP A 331 10.79 0.22 -0.25
CA ASP A 331 11.61 -0.84 0.34
C ASP A 331 11.39 -2.14 -0.42
N SER A 332 10.48 -3.02 0.01
CA SER A 332 10.10 -4.23 -0.73
C SER A 332 8.81 -4.02 -1.54
N ILE A 333 8.42 -5.06 -2.27
CA ILE A 333 7.05 -5.15 -2.78
C ILE A 333 6.14 -5.71 -1.70
N MET A 334 6.61 -6.72 -0.97
CA MET A 334 5.88 -7.26 0.18
C MET A 334 6.79 -7.44 1.38
N GLU A 335 6.36 -6.89 2.51
CA GLU A 335 6.73 -7.36 3.83
C GLU A 335 5.59 -8.21 4.42
N ILE A 336 5.97 -9.23 5.15
CA ILE A 336 5.08 -10.18 5.79
C ILE A 336 5.63 -10.39 7.18
N ASP A 337 5.01 -9.74 8.15
CA ASP A 337 5.49 -9.69 9.53
C ASP A 337 4.48 -10.27 10.52
N SER A 338 4.98 -10.87 11.58
CA SER A 338 4.28 -11.22 12.83
C SER A 338 5.36 -11.54 13.88
N ASP A 339 6.55 -10.93 13.75
CA ASP A 339 7.71 -11.16 14.59
C ASP A 339 7.36 -10.90 16.06
N GLY A 340 7.89 -11.75 16.94
CA GLY A 340 7.57 -11.75 18.37
C GLY A 340 6.27 -12.48 18.74
N ASN A 341 5.45 -12.83 17.76
CA ASN A 341 4.18 -13.56 17.94
C ASN A 341 4.09 -14.78 17.03
N GLU A 342 5.22 -15.41 16.70
CA GLU A 342 5.30 -16.35 15.58
C GLU A 342 4.35 -17.53 15.73
N ASN A 343 4.20 -18.07 16.95
CA ASN A 343 3.30 -19.20 17.24
C ASN A 343 1.97 -18.79 17.90
N ALA A 344 1.67 -17.49 17.97
CA ALA A 344 0.39 -17.02 18.49
C ALA A 344 -0.74 -17.36 17.51
N SER A 345 -1.90 -17.76 18.03
CA SER A 345 -3.08 -18.06 17.22
C SER A 345 -3.99 -16.83 17.17
N PRO A 346 -4.50 -16.38 16.01
CA PRO A 346 -4.34 -17.00 14.69
C PRO A 346 -2.96 -16.76 14.06
N ARG A 347 -2.26 -17.79 13.61
CA ARG A 347 -1.04 -17.55 12.82
C ARG A 347 -1.38 -16.84 11.52
N GLN A 348 -0.46 -16.03 11.03
CA GLN A 348 -0.62 -15.38 9.74
C GLN A 348 -0.65 -16.43 8.63
N ARG A 349 -1.69 -16.41 7.80
CA ARG A 349 -1.88 -17.38 6.72
C ARG A 349 -2.54 -16.73 5.52
N VAL A 350 -1.77 -16.49 4.47
CA VAL A 350 -2.27 -15.80 3.29
C VAL A 350 -1.98 -16.62 2.04
N THR A 351 -2.94 -16.64 1.12
CA THR A 351 -2.69 -17.10 -0.24
C THR A 351 -2.86 -15.94 -1.21
N ILE A 352 -1.83 -15.65 -1.99
CA ILE A 352 -1.85 -14.67 -3.07
C ILE A 352 -1.71 -15.38 -4.42
N SER A 353 -2.61 -15.06 -5.36
CA SER A 353 -2.63 -15.66 -6.70
C SER A 353 -2.67 -14.59 -7.80
N ASN A 354 -2.04 -14.88 -8.95
CA ASN A 354 -2.06 -14.01 -10.14
C ASN A 354 -1.55 -12.60 -9.82
N PHE A 355 -0.24 -12.47 -9.60
CA PHE A 355 0.41 -11.21 -9.28
C PHE A 355 1.57 -10.89 -10.22
N THR A 356 1.81 -9.60 -10.47
CA THR A 356 2.96 -9.08 -11.21
C THR A 356 3.60 -7.97 -10.39
N PHE A 357 4.80 -8.25 -9.88
CA PHE A 357 5.57 -7.37 -9.01
C PHE A 357 6.77 -6.80 -9.74
N ILE A 358 6.88 -5.47 -9.75
CA ILE A 358 7.94 -4.72 -10.41
C ILE A 358 8.70 -3.93 -9.35
N HIS A 359 9.80 -4.52 -8.89
CA HIS A 359 10.71 -3.94 -7.92
C HIS A 359 11.78 -3.14 -8.65
N ARG A 360 12.04 -1.91 -8.20
CA ARG A 360 12.96 -1.00 -8.88
C ARG A 360 13.98 -0.36 -7.96
N ASN A 361 13.88 -0.52 -6.63
CA ASN A 361 14.88 -0.01 -5.69
C ASN A 361 15.96 -1.05 -5.35
N ASN A 362 17.18 -0.88 -5.90
CA ASN A 362 18.30 -1.78 -5.59
C ASN A 362 19.00 -1.48 -4.26
N ALA A 363 18.63 -0.39 -3.57
CA ALA A 363 19.17 0.05 -2.29
C ALA A 363 18.20 -0.16 -1.11
N ALA A 364 17.10 -0.89 -1.34
CA ALA A 364 16.08 -1.21 -0.35
C ALA A 364 16.67 -1.92 0.90
N GLY A 365 16.20 -1.52 2.08
CA GLY A 365 16.70 -1.93 3.39
C GLY A 365 16.36 -3.38 3.75
N ASN A 366 15.16 -3.83 3.39
CA ASN A 366 14.70 -5.20 3.59
C ASN A 366 15.51 -6.23 2.77
N GLY A 367 16.18 -5.78 1.71
CA GLY A 367 17.20 -6.54 0.98
C GLY A 367 16.65 -7.74 0.17
N ALA A 368 15.36 -7.75 -0.12
CA ALA A 368 14.71 -8.54 -1.17
C ALA A 368 13.37 -7.91 -1.58
N ALA A 369 12.84 -8.27 -2.74
CA ALA A 369 11.52 -7.79 -3.20
C ALA A 369 10.35 -8.35 -2.37
N ILE A 370 10.52 -9.53 -1.78
CA ILE A 370 9.60 -10.12 -0.82
C ILE A 370 10.39 -10.52 0.41
N ARG A 371 9.94 -10.08 1.59
CA ARG A 371 10.46 -10.50 2.87
C ARG A 371 9.36 -11.24 3.65
N ILE A 372 9.66 -12.46 4.07
CA ILE A 372 8.78 -13.30 4.87
C ILE A 372 9.42 -13.58 6.22
N ARG A 373 8.75 -13.21 7.30
CA ARG A 373 9.19 -13.42 8.69
C ARG A 373 7.99 -13.74 9.59
N GLY A 374 8.16 -13.66 10.90
CA GLY A 374 7.04 -13.78 11.83
C GLY A 374 6.34 -15.15 11.89
N GLY A 375 6.92 -16.21 11.33
CA GLY A 375 6.19 -17.48 11.24
C GLY A 375 5.02 -17.44 10.23
N ALA A 376 5.10 -16.66 9.15
CA ALA A 376 3.96 -16.57 8.24
C ALA A 376 3.80 -17.82 7.34
N ASP A 377 2.58 -18.37 7.32
CA ASP A 377 2.15 -19.48 6.46
C ASP A 377 1.68 -18.93 5.09
N TYR A 378 2.60 -18.53 4.22
CA TYR A 378 2.26 -17.90 2.93
C TYR A 378 2.25 -18.85 1.74
N ASN A 379 1.26 -18.71 0.86
CA ASN A 379 1.24 -19.36 -0.45
C ASN A 379 1.27 -18.30 -1.57
N PHE A 380 2.26 -18.39 -2.46
CA PHE A 380 2.37 -17.58 -3.67
C PHE A 380 2.08 -18.43 -4.90
N VAL A 381 1.11 -18.01 -5.70
CA VAL A 381 0.60 -18.81 -6.83
C VAL A 381 0.52 -17.97 -8.09
N ASN A 382 0.92 -18.53 -9.24
CA ASN A 382 0.78 -17.88 -10.56
C ASN A 382 1.38 -16.46 -10.59
N GLY A 383 2.60 -16.31 -10.10
CA GLY A 383 3.21 -15.00 -9.85
C GLY A 383 4.40 -14.67 -10.74
N LEU A 384 4.59 -13.36 -10.99
CA LEU A 384 5.77 -12.80 -11.65
C LEU A 384 6.45 -11.79 -10.74
N ILE A 385 7.77 -11.93 -10.56
CA ILE A 385 8.60 -10.97 -9.82
C ILE A 385 9.70 -10.46 -10.75
N VAL A 386 9.77 -9.15 -10.94
CA VAL A 386 10.75 -8.47 -11.79
C VAL A 386 11.53 -7.50 -10.90
N ALA A 387 12.70 -7.93 -10.45
CA ALA A 387 13.60 -7.21 -9.56
C ALA A 387 15.04 -7.22 -10.10
N PRO A 388 15.30 -6.72 -11.33
CA PRO A 388 16.62 -6.77 -11.92
C PRO A 388 17.61 -5.93 -11.09
N GLY A 389 18.63 -6.58 -10.53
CA GLY A 389 19.62 -5.92 -9.66
C GLY A 389 19.36 -6.07 -8.17
N PHE A 390 18.24 -6.70 -7.77
CA PHE A 390 17.92 -6.97 -6.37
C PHE A 390 17.64 -8.45 -6.09
N ARG A 391 17.65 -8.86 -4.82
CA ARG A 391 17.23 -10.22 -4.45
C ARG A 391 15.71 -10.30 -4.54
N CYS A 392 15.15 -11.44 -4.90
CA CYS A 392 13.69 -11.57 -5.01
C CYS A 392 13.04 -12.02 -3.72
N LEU A 393 13.63 -13.01 -3.05
CA LEU A 393 12.98 -13.66 -1.91
C LEU A 393 13.90 -13.70 -0.70
N ARG A 394 13.41 -13.17 0.42
CA ARG A 394 13.99 -13.30 1.74
C ARG A 394 13.05 -14.08 2.66
N ILE A 395 13.57 -15.09 3.34
CA ILE A 395 12.86 -15.77 4.44
C ILE A 395 13.74 -15.67 5.68
N ASP A 396 13.16 -15.09 6.73
CA ASP A 396 13.81 -14.93 8.02
C ASP A 396 13.26 -15.93 9.03
N SER A 397 14.15 -16.39 9.91
CA SER A 397 13.87 -17.20 11.09
C SER A 397 13.37 -18.62 10.82
N THR A 398 13.92 -19.60 11.55
CA THR A 398 13.53 -21.02 11.39
C THR A 398 12.07 -21.32 11.76
N THR A 399 11.43 -20.42 12.52
CA THR A 399 9.98 -20.47 12.82
C THR A 399 9.13 -20.29 11.57
N THR A 400 9.60 -19.52 10.58
CA THR A 400 8.92 -19.35 9.28
C THR A 400 9.09 -20.57 8.39
N THR A 401 10.10 -21.41 8.63
CA THR A 401 10.38 -22.61 7.83
C THR A 401 10.09 -23.91 8.58
N GLN A 402 9.33 -23.85 9.67
CA GLN A 402 9.05 -25.02 10.50
C GLN A 402 8.02 -25.94 9.82
N ALA A 403 8.01 -27.21 10.24
CA ALA A 403 7.07 -28.19 9.68
C ALA A 403 5.64 -27.93 10.17
N ALA A 404 4.66 -28.32 9.33
CA ALA A 404 3.25 -28.23 9.65
C ALA A 404 2.94 -28.84 11.03
N ASN A 405 2.25 -28.08 11.87
CA ASN A 405 1.84 -28.49 13.20
C ASN A 405 0.45 -27.93 13.53
N PRO A 406 -0.62 -28.73 13.38
CA PRO A 406 -1.99 -28.28 13.64
C PRO A 406 -2.23 -27.77 15.07
N ALA A 407 -1.41 -28.19 16.05
CA ALA A 407 -1.54 -27.71 17.42
C ALA A 407 -1.07 -26.25 17.60
N LEU A 408 -0.33 -25.71 16.64
CA LEU A 408 0.17 -24.32 16.61
C LEU A 408 -0.52 -23.47 15.54
N ASP A 409 -1.56 -23.99 14.88
CA ASP A 409 -2.11 -23.39 13.64
C ASP A 409 -1.03 -23.18 12.55
N GLU A 410 -0.07 -24.09 12.45
CA GLU A 410 1.08 -24.02 11.53
C GLU A 410 0.85 -24.91 10.30
N ALA A 411 0.84 -24.33 9.10
CA ALA A 411 0.57 -25.02 7.82
C ALA A 411 1.81 -25.53 7.07
N GLY A 412 3.00 -25.24 7.58
CA GLY A 412 4.31 -25.54 7.04
C GLY A 412 4.99 -24.33 6.41
N PRO A 413 6.19 -24.52 5.84
CA PRO A 413 6.96 -23.44 5.21
C PRO A 413 6.18 -22.76 4.07
N PRO A 414 6.53 -21.50 3.73
CA PRO A 414 5.96 -20.82 2.59
C PRO A 414 5.99 -21.66 1.31
N ARG A 415 4.90 -21.65 0.54
CA ARG A 415 4.77 -22.40 -0.71
C ARG A 415 4.75 -21.48 -1.90
N PHE A 416 5.35 -21.92 -2.98
CA PHE A 416 5.40 -21.21 -4.26
C PHE A 416 4.94 -22.18 -5.34
N GLU A 417 3.98 -21.80 -6.18
CA GLU A 417 3.51 -22.65 -7.28
C GLU A 417 3.36 -21.81 -8.55
N SER A 418 4.07 -22.19 -9.62
CA SER A 418 4.11 -21.42 -10.88
C SER A 418 4.53 -19.96 -10.68
N VAL A 419 5.59 -19.72 -9.89
CA VAL A 419 6.17 -18.40 -9.64
C VAL A 419 7.47 -18.23 -10.42
N SER A 420 7.58 -17.14 -11.19
CA SER A 420 8.75 -16.86 -12.03
C SER A 420 9.40 -15.53 -11.65
N MET A 421 10.71 -15.54 -11.41
CA MET A 421 11.46 -14.43 -10.85
C MET A 421 12.65 -14.01 -11.73
N GLN A 422 12.72 -12.72 -12.07
CA GLN A 422 13.93 -12.07 -12.56
C GLN A 422 14.57 -11.33 -11.39
N CYS A 423 15.76 -11.76 -10.98
CA CYS A 423 16.48 -11.22 -9.82
C CYS A 423 17.91 -10.80 -10.21
N ASN A 424 18.70 -10.34 -9.24
CA ASN A 424 20.15 -10.31 -9.36
C ASN A 424 20.75 -11.74 -9.31
N GLY A 425 22.09 -11.82 -9.34
CA GLY A 425 22.82 -13.10 -9.29
C GLY A 425 22.65 -13.91 -7.99
N THR A 426 22.01 -13.35 -6.97
CA THR A 426 21.73 -13.99 -5.67
C THR A 426 20.23 -13.87 -5.34
N PRO A 427 19.35 -14.63 -6.01
CA PRO A 427 17.90 -14.45 -5.92
C PRO A 427 17.30 -14.65 -4.52
N PHE A 428 18.01 -15.37 -3.65
CA PHE A 428 17.52 -15.79 -2.34
C PHE A 428 18.34 -15.16 -1.21
N ARG A 429 17.68 -14.89 -0.08
CA ARG A 429 18.28 -14.43 1.17
C ARG A 429 17.68 -15.16 2.37
N GLY A 430 18.49 -15.89 3.10
CA GLY A 430 18.15 -16.33 4.44
C GLY A 430 18.51 -15.25 5.47
N GLY A 431 17.80 -15.23 6.59
CA GLY A 431 18.09 -14.31 7.70
C GLY A 431 17.34 -14.66 8.98
N GLY A 432 17.16 -13.67 9.85
CA GLY A 432 16.49 -13.83 11.13
C GLY A 432 17.31 -14.55 12.21
N SER A 433 16.65 -14.86 13.33
CA SER A 433 17.25 -15.51 14.48
C SER A 433 16.21 -16.41 15.18
N PRO A 434 16.39 -17.75 15.20
CA PRO A 434 17.51 -18.51 14.61
C PRO A 434 17.53 -18.42 13.08
N ALA A 435 18.71 -18.26 12.48
CA ALA A 435 18.83 -17.92 11.07
C ALA A 435 18.44 -19.05 10.10
N VAL A 436 17.82 -18.66 8.98
CA VAL A 436 17.66 -19.48 7.77
C VAL A 436 18.81 -19.15 6.81
N THR A 437 19.26 -20.11 6.01
CA THR A 437 20.33 -19.93 5.00
C THR A 437 19.76 -19.66 3.61
N ASP A 438 20.53 -18.97 2.75
CA ASP A 438 20.17 -18.75 1.33
C ASP A 438 19.85 -20.07 0.58
N ALA A 439 20.50 -21.18 0.97
CA ALA A 439 20.28 -22.50 0.40
C ALA A 439 18.94 -23.12 0.82
N GLU A 440 18.51 -22.91 2.06
CA GLU A 440 17.19 -23.35 2.54
C GLU A 440 16.07 -22.56 1.87
N VAL A 441 16.22 -21.24 1.74
CA VAL A 441 15.26 -20.40 1.00
C VAL A 441 15.12 -20.87 -0.45
N ARG A 442 16.25 -21.16 -1.11
CA ARG A 442 16.25 -21.76 -2.45
C ARG A 442 15.50 -23.09 -2.48
N ALA A 443 15.79 -23.99 -1.55
CA ALA A 443 15.16 -25.30 -1.50
C ALA A 443 13.64 -25.19 -1.33
N ILE A 444 13.16 -24.29 -0.47
CA ILE A 444 11.73 -24.02 -0.28
C ILE A 444 11.08 -23.56 -1.59
N PHE A 445 11.70 -22.62 -2.31
CA PHE A 445 11.18 -22.16 -3.60
C PHE A 445 11.19 -23.26 -4.66
N GLU A 446 12.25 -24.07 -4.73
CA GLU A 446 12.41 -25.13 -5.75
C GLU A 446 11.56 -26.39 -5.49
N LEU A 447 10.92 -26.51 -4.32
CA LEU A 447 9.98 -27.60 -4.02
C LEU A 447 8.69 -27.51 -4.85
N GLY A 448 8.27 -26.30 -5.23
CA GLY A 448 7.04 -26.06 -5.97
C GLY A 448 7.16 -26.37 -7.46
N ALA A 449 6.05 -26.72 -8.09
CA ALA A 449 6.02 -27.01 -9.52
C ALA A 449 6.10 -25.72 -10.34
N GLU A 450 6.77 -25.80 -11.49
CA GLU A 450 6.83 -24.70 -12.48
C GLU A 450 7.44 -23.39 -11.93
N ASN A 451 8.19 -23.44 -10.83
CA ASN A 451 8.91 -22.29 -10.30
C ASN A 451 10.20 -22.02 -11.08
N ARG A 452 10.53 -20.75 -11.29
CA ARG A 452 11.70 -20.31 -12.08
C ARG A 452 12.42 -19.16 -11.39
N SER A 453 13.70 -19.33 -11.07
CA SER A 453 14.56 -18.28 -10.48
C SER A 453 15.43 -17.54 -11.52
N THR A 454 15.31 -17.91 -12.80
CA THR A 454 16.08 -17.38 -13.94
C THR A 454 15.19 -16.86 -15.06
N TYR A 455 14.03 -16.29 -14.70
CA TYR A 455 13.05 -15.78 -15.65
C TYR A 455 13.54 -14.53 -16.37
N VAL A 456 13.28 -14.46 -17.69
CA VAL A 456 13.54 -13.30 -18.54
C VAL A 456 12.20 -12.76 -19.04
N PRO A 457 11.73 -11.60 -18.52
CA PRO A 457 10.41 -11.08 -18.85
C PRO A 457 10.34 -10.59 -20.30
N THR A 458 9.18 -10.83 -20.92
CA THR A 458 8.75 -10.22 -22.19
C THR A 458 7.53 -9.33 -22.03
N LEU A 459 7.32 -8.82 -20.81
CA LEU A 459 6.15 -8.03 -20.46
C LEU A 459 5.98 -6.82 -21.39
N ALA A 460 4.76 -6.65 -21.89
CA ALA A 460 4.33 -5.43 -22.56
C ALA A 460 3.81 -4.43 -21.52
N ASP A 461 3.98 -3.14 -21.79
CA ASP A 461 3.49 -2.04 -20.95
C ASP A 461 3.75 -2.27 -19.45
N LEU A 462 4.95 -2.81 -19.17
CA LEU A 462 5.50 -3.14 -17.85
C LEU A 462 4.96 -4.39 -17.16
N PHE A 463 3.65 -4.67 -17.20
CA PHE A 463 3.04 -5.71 -16.37
C PHE A 463 2.12 -6.69 -17.13
N VAL A 464 1.86 -6.43 -18.42
CA VAL A 464 1.03 -7.29 -19.27
C VAL A 464 1.89 -8.42 -19.81
N ASN A 465 1.43 -9.67 -19.68
CA ASN A 465 2.16 -10.82 -20.19
C ASN A 465 2.50 -10.71 -21.68
N GLY A 466 3.73 -11.08 -22.03
CA GLY A 466 4.21 -11.27 -23.38
C GLY A 466 4.36 -12.76 -23.74
N ALA A 467 5.23 -13.04 -24.71
CA ALA A 467 5.39 -14.36 -25.29
C ALA A 467 5.95 -15.40 -24.29
N THR A 468 6.92 -15.00 -23.45
CA THR A 468 7.51 -15.88 -22.43
C THR A 468 6.47 -16.27 -21.40
N GLU A 469 5.75 -15.31 -20.83
CA GLU A 469 4.80 -15.53 -19.74
C GLU A 469 3.59 -16.34 -20.20
N THR A 470 3.14 -16.11 -21.44
CA THR A 470 2.08 -16.90 -22.09
C THR A 470 2.42 -18.38 -22.21
N GLY A 471 3.71 -18.72 -22.26
CA GLY A 471 4.18 -20.11 -22.32
C GLY A 471 4.19 -20.84 -20.97
N PHE A 472 3.95 -20.13 -19.85
CA PHE A 472 3.98 -20.74 -18.52
C PHE A 472 2.72 -21.54 -18.23
N LYS A 473 2.91 -22.70 -17.59
CA LYS A 473 1.81 -23.50 -17.09
C LYS A 473 1.35 -22.94 -15.74
N PRO A 474 0.07 -22.56 -15.59
CA PRO A 474 -0.45 -22.09 -14.31
C PRO A 474 -0.79 -23.25 -13.37
N PHE A 475 -0.89 -22.93 -12.08
CA PHE A 475 -1.47 -23.75 -11.02
C PHE A 475 -2.95 -23.36 -10.81
N ASP A 476 -3.84 -24.33 -10.57
CA ASP A 476 -5.24 -24.03 -10.26
C ASP A 476 -5.42 -23.61 -8.79
N ALA A 477 -5.34 -22.30 -8.53
CA ALA A 477 -5.47 -21.72 -7.19
C ALA A 477 -6.81 -22.07 -6.50
N ARG A 478 -7.86 -22.39 -7.27
CA ARG A 478 -9.16 -22.80 -6.72
C ARG A 478 -9.10 -24.11 -5.92
N THR A 479 -8.05 -24.90 -6.14
CA THR A 479 -7.77 -26.11 -5.33
C THR A 479 -7.30 -25.79 -3.92
N LEU A 480 -6.77 -24.58 -3.67
CA LEU A 480 -6.37 -24.11 -2.34
C LEU A 480 -7.53 -23.45 -1.60
N ASN A 481 -8.33 -22.64 -2.32
CA ASN A 481 -9.50 -21.97 -1.76
C ASN A 481 -10.53 -21.62 -2.85
N ALA A 482 -11.82 -21.78 -2.56
CA ALA A 482 -12.90 -21.48 -3.50
C ALA A 482 -13.05 -19.99 -3.87
N PHE A 483 -12.41 -19.08 -3.12
CA PHE A 483 -12.33 -17.65 -3.41
C PHE A 483 -11.67 -17.36 -4.78
N PHE A 484 -10.69 -18.17 -5.16
CA PHE A 484 -9.92 -17.94 -6.37
C PHE A 484 -10.72 -18.31 -7.62
N ASP A 485 -10.57 -17.44 -8.62
CA ASP A 485 -10.92 -17.78 -10.00
C ASP A 485 -9.88 -18.74 -10.55
N THR A 486 -10.32 -19.73 -11.33
CA THR A 486 -9.40 -20.59 -12.07
C THR A 486 -8.87 -19.82 -13.28
N THR A 487 -7.56 -19.61 -13.33
CA THR A 487 -6.88 -18.88 -14.41
C THR A 487 -6.07 -19.82 -15.28
N ALA A 488 -5.98 -19.50 -16.57
CA ALA A 488 -5.19 -20.24 -17.56
C ALA A 488 -3.83 -19.58 -17.84
N TYR A 489 -3.33 -18.74 -16.92
CA TYR A 489 -2.11 -17.95 -17.08
C TYR A 489 -1.44 -17.63 -15.74
N VAL A 490 -0.14 -17.35 -15.80
CA VAL A 490 0.70 -16.83 -14.70
C VAL A 490 0.81 -15.31 -14.82
N GLY A 491 0.85 -14.58 -13.71
CA GLY A 491 0.88 -13.11 -13.70
C GLY A 491 -0.50 -12.48 -13.46
N ALA A 492 -0.51 -11.16 -13.28
CA ALA A 492 -1.73 -10.41 -12.97
C ALA A 492 -2.62 -10.13 -14.19
N VAL A 493 -2.03 -10.03 -15.39
CA VAL A 493 -2.74 -9.64 -16.63
C VAL A 493 -2.38 -10.61 -17.73
N ARG A 494 -3.38 -11.31 -18.28
CA ARG A 494 -3.19 -12.44 -19.21
C ARG A 494 -2.50 -12.05 -20.51
N ASP A 495 -2.94 -10.94 -21.11
CA ASP A 495 -2.52 -10.44 -22.42
C ASP A 495 -3.15 -9.05 -22.65
N ALA A 496 -2.93 -8.45 -23.83
CA ALA A 496 -3.48 -7.12 -24.18
C ALA A 496 -5.01 -7.03 -24.26
N SER A 497 -5.75 -8.16 -24.27
CA SER A 497 -7.21 -8.18 -24.22
C SER A 497 -7.77 -8.25 -22.80
N ASP A 498 -6.91 -8.48 -21.80
CA ASP A 498 -7.26 -8.45 -20.40
C ASP A 498 -7.09 -7.02 -19.84
N THR A 499 -8.20 -6.31 -19.69
CA THR A 499 -8.24 -4.87 -19.40
C THR A 499 -8.89 -4.54 -18.06
N TRP A 500 -8.91 -5.47 -17.10
CA TRP A 500 -9.58 -5.28 -15.80
C TRP A 500 -9.07 -4.04 -15.04
N TYR A 501 -7.82 -3.62 -15.29
CA TYR A 501 -7.18 -2.46 -14.65
C TYR A 501 -7.51 -1.12 -15.34
N GLN A 502 -8.13 -1.11 -16.52
CA GLN A 502 -8.31 0.12 -17.32
C GLN A 502 -9.55 0.93 -16.90
N GLY A 503 -9.49 2.25 -17.08
CA GLY A 503 -10.62 3.17 -16.89
C GLY A 503 -10.76 3.70 -15.47
N TRP A 504 -10.70 2.82 -14.47
CA TRP A 504 -10.86 3.19 -13.06
C TRP A 504 -9.55 3.47 -12.34
N THR A 505 -8.41 3.11 -12.92
CA THR A 505 -7.09 3.48 -12.40
C THR A 505 -6.68 4.85 -12.91
N CYS A 506 -5.60 5.41 -12.37
CA CYS A 506 -4.94 6.60 -12.89
C CYS A 506 -3.50 6.31 -13.34
N ASN A 507 -3.08 7.01 -14.39
CA ASN A 507 -1.75 6.97 -15.01
C ASN A 507 -0.77 7.89 -14.29
N SER A 508 0.49 7.46 -14.20
CA SER A 508 1.62 8.27 -13.74
C SER A 508 2.89 7.87 -14.49
N ALA A 509 4.01 8.54 -14.24
CA ALA A 509 5.33 8.11 -14.69
C ALA A 509 5.75 6.72 -14.16
N THR A 510 5.15 6.26 -13.05
CA THR A 510 5.45 4.94 -12.45
C THR A 510 4.89 3.79 -13.28
N ALA A 511 3.63 3.92 -13.72
CA ALA A 511 2.92 2.95 -14.55
C ALA A 511 1.79 3.64 -15.34
N SER A 512 1.59 3.17 -16.58
CA SER A 512 0.46 3.55 -17.43
C SER A 512 -0.51 2.38 -17.55
N PHE A 513 -1.79 2.69 -17.42
CA PHE A 513 -2.95 1.79 -17.45
C PHE A 513 -3.83 2.06 -18.67
N GLY A 514 -3.23 2.60 -19.74
CA GLY A 514 -3.90 2.86 -21.02
C GLY A 514 -4.64 4.19 -21.08
N SER A 515 -5.15 4.51 -22.27
CA SER A 515 -5.78 5.79 -22.58
C SER A 515 -7.17 5.97 -21.98
N ALA A 516 -7.79 4.90 -21.49
CA ALA A 516 -9.06 4.97 -20.76
C ALA A 516 -8.87 5.53 -19.34
N SER A 517 -7.68 5.39 -18.77
CA SER A 517 -7.33 5.92 -17.44
C SER A 517 -6.83 7.37 -17.53
N GLY A 518 -7.29 8.22 -16.62
CA GLY A 518 -6.83 9.61 -16.51
C GLY A 518 -5.47 9.73 -15.79
N ALA A 519 -4.84 10.90 -15.78
CA ALA A 519 -3.61 11.12 -15.00
C ALA A 519 -3.90 11.19 -13.48
N CYS A 520 -3.02 10.63 -12.64
CA CYS A 520 -3.15 10.71 -11.18
C CYS A 520 -3.05 12.16 -10.66
N THR A 521 -2.37 13.03 -11.40
CA THR A 521 -2.26 14.47 -11.11
C THR A 521 -3.53 15.25 -11.45
N ALA A 522 -4.48 14.65 -12.17
CA ALA A 522 -5.72 15.31 -12.59
C ALA A 522 -6.92 14.88 -11.76
N ILE A 523 -7.78 15.85 -11.43
CA ILE A 523 -9.10 15.60 -10.83
C ILE A 523 -10.13 15.45 -11.96
N PRO A 524 -10.92 14.36 -12.02
CA PRO A 524 -12.00 14.23 -13.01
C PRO A 524 -13.04 15.33 -12.88
N THR A 525 -13.54 15.83 -14.01
CA THR A 525 -14.49 16.96 -14.07
C THR A 525 -15.96 16.54 -14.18
N THR A 526 -16.22 15.27 -14.48
CA THR A 526 -17.56 14.68 -14.67
C THR A 526 -17.84 13.58 -13.66
#